data_AF-A0A2M7EZ03-F1
#
_entry.id   AF-A0A2M7EZ03-F1
#
_cell.length_a   1.000
_cell.length_b   1.000
_cell.length_c   1.000
_cell.angle_alpha   90.00
_cell.angle_beta   90.00
_cell.angle_gamma   90.00
#
_symmetry.space_group_name_H-M   'P 1'
#
loop_
_entity.id
_entity.type
_entity.pdbx_description
1 polymer ?
#
loop_
_entity_poly.entity_id
_entity_poly.type
_entity_poly.pdbx_seq_one_letter_code
_entity_poly.pdbx_strand_id
1 'polypeptide(L)'
;MAPDHKDQIFGTIGLAPGIEDAMVKRLTLGETGGPARTSYEVRLIRTEPGFAVYATDITRLVQAETVQRDILQTLTKTFASLTIGLTVFDRTRSLALFNPALIDMTGLQPEFLIARPGLISFFDALRDRQVMPEPRNYGTWRTQINEMVETARGGLYQEVWSLPTGQTYRVTGRPYPDGDVAFLFEDISIEISATRRHRLQMDLRQSVIDHLEQGIAVLSDDGSLIFCNAAFGALIGIDPDRSLVEMRLHDVIAACRERSFGTGPWGDIEQRIASNALTAPIRYSIALPDNSALALQVLPLGRGQAMLTLSKHQSALLNAAALETG
;
A
#
# COMPACT_ATOMS: atom_id res chain seq x y z
N MET A 1 -59.19 7.60 -0.40
CA MET A 1 -59.00 6.14 -0.56
C MET A 1 -59.59 5.75 -1.91
N ALA A 2 -58.82 5.08 -2.77
CA ALA A 2 -59.31 4.65 -4.09
C ALA A 2 -60.43 3.60 -3.95
N PRO A 3 -61.42 3.54 -4.88
CA PRO A 3 -62.51 2.56 -4.84
C PRO A 3 -62.01 1.11 -4.76
N ASP A 4 -61.00 0.77 -5.57
CA ASP A 4 -60.38 -0.56 -5.62
C ASP A 4 -59.75 -1.00 -4.29
N HIS A 5 -59.22 -0.06 -3.51
CA HIS A 5 -58.63 -0.38 -2.20
C HIS A 5 -59.70 -0.76 -1.18
N LYS A 6 -60.93 -0.27 -1.31
CA LYS A 6 -62.03 -0.63 -0.41
C LYS A 6 -62.34 -2.11 -0.52
N ASP A 7 -62.57 -2.59 -1.73
CA ASP A 7 -62.94 -3.98 -1.97
C ASP A 7 -61.78 -4.94 -1.63
N GLN A 8 -60.54 -4.53 -1.89
CA GLN A 8 -59.34 -5.29 -1.49
C GLN A 8 -59.17 -5.38 0.03
N ILE A 9 -59.43 -4.29 0.79
CA ILE A 9 -59.39 -4.30 2.26
C ILE A 9 -60.44 -5.26 2.81
N PHE A 10 -61.68 -5.18 2.33
CA PHE A 10 -62.76 -6.08 2.76
C PHE A 10 -62.49 -7.55 2.39
N GLY A 11 -61.95 -7.81 1.20
CA GLY A 11 -61.57 -9.15 0.75
C GLY A 11 -60.40 -9.76 1.53
N THR A 12 -59.40 -8.96 1.91
CA THR A 12 -58.17 -9.43 2.60
C THR A 12 -58.37 -9.64 4.11
N ILE A 13 -59.32 -8.92 4.70
CA ILE A 13 -59.57 -8.96 6.14
C ILE A 13 -60.35 -10.21 6.52
N GLY A 14 -61.18 -10.74 5.62
CA GLY A 14 -61.91 -12.00 5.80
C GLY A 14 -62.68 -12.01 7.12
N LEU A 15 -63.97 -11.64 7.10
CA LEU A 15 -64.82 -11.63 8.29
C LEU A 15 -65.00 -13.06 8.85
N ALA A 16 -64.00 -13.55 9.56
CA ALA A 16 -64.06 -14.83 10.24
C ALA A 16 -64.95 -14.68 11.48
N PRO A 17 -65.85 -15.65 11.74
CA PRO A 17 -66.67 -15.64 12.94
C PRO A 17 -65.76 -15.90 14.15
N GLY A 18 -65.43 -14.84 14.91
CA GLY A 18 -64.57 -14.93 16.10
C GLY A 18 -63.83 -13.66 16.52
N ILE A 19 -64.09 -12.49 15.91
CA ILE A 19 -63.45 -11.23 16.33
C ILE A 19 -64.07 -10.79 17.67
N GLU A 20 -63.29 -10.88 18.75
CA GLU A 20 -63.77 -10.77 20.13
C GLU A 20 -64.02 -9.33 20.61
N ASP A 21 -63.49 -8.27 19.97
CA ASP A 21 -64.00 -6.89 20.14
C ASP A 21 -63.34 -5.85 19.21
N ALA A 22 -62.02 -5.95 18.99
CA ALA A 22 -61.30 -5.12 18.03
C ALA A 22 -60.07 -5.83 17.42
N MET A 23 -59.80 -5.59 16.13
CA MET A 23 -58.63 -6.12 15.43
C MET A 23 -57.90 -5.00 14.70
N VAL A 24 -56.56 -4.98 14.78
CA VAL A 24 -55.72 -4.06 14.01
C VAL A 24 -54.83 -4.86 13.06
N LYS A 25 -54.82 -4.52 11.77
CA LYS A 25 -53.99 -5.17 10.75
C LYS A 25 -53.40 -4.13 9.81
N ARG A 26 -52.09 -4.18 9.58
CA ARG A 26 -51.43 -3.37 8.55
C ARG A 26 -51.50 -4.11 7.21
N LEU A 27 -51.91 -3.42 6.16
CA LEU A 27 -52.06 -3.95 4.81
C LEU A 27 -51.37 -3.02 3.83
N THR A 28 -50.57 -3.58 2.92
CA THR A 28 -50.00 -2.83 1.80
C THR A 28 -50.69 -3.28 0.53
N LEU A 29 -51.36 -2.35 -0.15
CA LEU A 29 -52.12 -2.60 -1.37
C LEU A 29 -51.41 -1.94 -2.54
N GLY A 30 -51.34 -2.64 -3.66
CA GLY A 30 -50.86 -2.08 -4.92
C GLY A 30 -52.01 -1.45 -5.69
N GLU A 31 -51.77 -0.30 -6.33
CA GLU A 31 -52.73 0.25 -7.29
C GLU A 31 -52.82 -0.65 -8.53
N THR A 32 -54.05 -0.84 -9.03
CA THR A 32 -54.33 -1.63 -10.23
C THR A 32 -53.68 -0.93 -11.44
N GLY A 33 -52.51 -1.41 -11.88
CA GLY A 33 -51.79 -0.90 -13.05
C GLY A 33 -50.62 0.07 -12.78
N GLY A 34 -50.18 0.23 -11.53
CA GLY A 34 -49.04 1.09 -11.19
C GLY A 34 -48.11 0.51 -10.11
N PRO A 35 -46.85 1.00 -10.00
CA PRO A 35 -45.92 0.56 -8.96
C PRO A 35 -46.23 1.19 -7.58
N ALA A 36 -47.19 2.12 -7.50
CA ALA A 36 -47.56 2.80 -6.28
C ALA A 36 -48.22 1.81 -5.30
N ARG A 37 -47.65 1.73 -4.10
CA ARG A 37 -48.17 0.91 -2.99
C ARG A 37 -48.62 1.82 -1.87
N THR A 38 -49.87 1.67 -1.46
CA THR A 38 -50.46 2.44 -0.36
C THR A 38 -50.65 1.50 0.82
N SER A 39 -50.13 1.90 1.98
CA SER A 39 -50.23 1.11 3.21
C SER A 39 -51.29 1.68 4.13
N TYR A 40 -52.15 0.81 4.64
CA TYR A 40 -53.24 1.15 5.54
C TYR A 40 -53.09 0.40 6.87
N GLU A 41 -53.30 1.10 7.99
CA GLU A 41 -53.65 0.47 9.25
C GLU A 41 -55.16 0.33 9.28
N VAL A 42 -55.65 -0.91 9.27
CA VAL A 42 -57.08 -1.19 9.29
C VAL A 42 -57.47 -1.66 10.68
N ARG A 43 -58.43 -0.95 11.29
CA ARG A 43 -59.03 -1.30 12.56
C ARG A 43 -60.46 -1.77 12.35
N LEU A 44 -60.78 -2.94 12.89
CA LEU A 44 -62.13 -3.48 12.94
C LEU A 44 -62.64 -3.31 14.35
N ILE A 45 -63.85 -2.79 14.48
CA ILE A 45 -64.55 -2.61 15.76
C ILE A 45 -65.94 -3.21 15.60
N ARG A 46 -66.34 -4.09 16.52
CA ARG A 46 -67.70 -4.66 16.56
C ARG A 46 -68.70 -3.57 16.98
N THR A 47 -69.83 -3.49 16.29
CA THR A 47 -70.93 -2.55 16.58
C THR A 47 -72.26 -3.32 16.62
N GLU A 48 -73.30 -2.77 17.28
CA GLU A 48 -74.61 -3.46 17.42
C GLU A 48 -75.25 -3.96 16.11
N PRO A 49 -75.10 -3.30 14.94
CA PRO A 49 -75.57 -3.85 13.66
C PRO A 49 -74.51 -4.63 12.85
N GLY A 50 -73.26 -4.80 13.33
CA GLY A 50 -72.21 -5.52 12.59
C GLY A 50 -70.78 -5.12 12.96
N PHE A 51 -70.00 -4.67 11.96
CA PHE A 51 -68.62 -4.25 12.15
C PHE A 51 -68.36 -2.90 11.47
N ALA A 52 -67.65 -2.01 12.15
CA ALA A 52 -67.08 -0.80 11.57
C ALA A 52 -65.61 -1.07 11.20
N VAL A 53 -65.23 -0.68 9.97
CA VAL A 53 -63.86 -0.81 9.46
C VAL A 53 -63.29 0.58 9.23
N TYR A 54 -62.24 0.92 9.98
CA TYR A 54 -61.50 2.17 9.83
C TYR A 54 -60.18 1.86 9.13
N ALA A 55 -59.91 2.52 8.01
CA ALA A 55 -58.63 2.42 7.32
C ALA A 55 -57.91 3.77 7.39
N THR A 56 -56.77 3.81 8.07
CA THR A 56 -55.91 4.98 8.16
C THR A 56 -54.73 4.79 7.22
N ASP A 57 -54.49 5.76 6.34
CA ASP A 57 -53.31 5.76 5.47
C ASP A 57 -52.04 5.94 6.32
N ILE A 58 -51.20 4.91 6.34
CA ILE A 58 -49.89 4.88 7.02
C ILE A 58 -48.74 4.77 6.02
N THR A 59 -48.98 5.09 4.74
CA THR A 59 -47.99 4.94 3.67
C THR A 59 -46.69 5.67 3.99
N ARG A 60 -46.78 6.92 4.48
CA ARG A 60 -45.62 7.70 4.90
C ARG A 60 -44.85 7.07 6.06
N LEU A 61 -45.54 6.48 7.03
CA LEU A 61 -44.93 5.82 8.17
C LEU A 61 -44.18 4.55 7.75
N VAL A 62 -44.84 3.69 6.96
CA VAL A 62 -44.22 2.45 6.44
C VAL A 62 -43.05 2.76 5.50
N GLN A 63 -43.15 3.81 4.68
CA GLN A 63 -42.03 4.27 3.86
C GLN A 63 -40.86 4.76 4.71
N ALA A 64 -41.10 5.54 5.76
CA ALA A 64 -40.06 5.99 6.68
C ALA A 64 -39.37 4.82 7.41
N GLU A 65 -40.15 3.87 7.94
CA GLU A 65 -39.63 2.64 8.57
C GLU A 65 -38.79 1.81 7.58
N THR A 66 -39.24 1.70 6.33
CA THR A 66 -38.54 0.97 5.26
C THR A 66 -37.22 1.66 4.91
N VAL A 67 -37.23 2.99 4.67
CA VAL A 67 -36.03 3.77 4.38
C VAL A 67 -35.02 3.67 5.52
N GLN A 68 -35.46 3.75 6.77
CA GLN A 68 -34.58 3.60 7.94
C GLN A 68 -33.93 2.21 7.97
N ARG A 69 -34.71 1.16 7.75
CA ARG A 69 -34.21 -0.22 7.69
C ARG A 69 -33.21 -0.39 6.55
N ASP A 70 -33.49 0.16 5.37
CA ASP A 70 -32.63 0.07 4.20
C ASP A 70 -31.30 0.81 4.43
N ILE A 71 -31.33 1.97 5.08
CA ILE A 71 -30.13 2.71 5.49
C ILE A 71 -29.30 1.86 6.47
N LEU A 72 -29.92 1.33 7.53
CA LEU A 72 -29.22 0.48 8.51
C LEU A 72 -28.63 -0.77 7.85
N GLN A 73 -29.38 -1.41 6.96
CA GLN A 73 -28.89 -2.58 6.23
C GLN A 73 -27.72 -2.22 5.31
N THR A 74 -27.79 -1.09 4.62
CA THR A 74 -26.72 -0.61 3.75
C THR A 74 -25.47 -0.29 4.57
N LEU A 75 -25.60 0.48 5.66
CA LEU A 75 -24.49 0.79 6.56
C LEU A 75 -23.86 -0.48 7.14
N THR A 76 -24.67 -1.45 7.57
CA THR A 76 -24.17 -2.74 8.08
C THR A 76 -23.40 -3.51 7.02
N LYS A 77 -23.91 -3.58 5.78
CA LYS A 77 -23.23 -4.24 4.66
C LYS A 77 -21.91 -3.54 4.31
N THR A 78 -21.93 -2.21 4.21
CA THR A 78 -20.74 -1.41 3.89
C THR A 78 -19.68 -1.60 4.99
N PHE A 79 -20.08 -1.50 6.25
CA PHE A 79 -19.21 -1.70 7.40
C PHE A 79 -18.58 -3.10 7.43
N ALA A 80 -19.36 -4.14 7.13
CA ALA A 80 -18.87 -5.51 7.04
C ALA A 80 -17.95 -5.75 5.82
N SER A 81 -18.12 -5.00 4.74
CA SER A 81 -17.29 -5.08 3.52
C SER A 81 -15.97 -4.30 3.59
N LEU A 82 -15.75 -3.52 4.65
CA LEU A 82 -14.47 -2.81 4.85
C LEU A 82 -13.35 -3.84 5.00
N THR A 83 -12.31 -3.72 4.18
CA THR A 83 -11.08 -4.53 4.26
C THR A 83 -10.12 -4.06 5.34
N ILE A 84 -10.34 -2.87 5.88
CA ILE A 84 -9.58 -2.29 6.99
C ILE A 84 -10.21 -2.77 8.28
N GLY A 85 -9.42 -3.30 9.21
CA GLY A 85 -9.87 -3.64 10.56
C GLY A 85 -10.24 -2.37 11.32
N LEU A 86 -11.47 -2.28 11.83
CA LEU A 86 -11.98 -1.12 12.52
C LEU A 86 -12.43 -1.52 13.93
N THR A 87 -12.03 -0.73 14.92
CA THR A 87 -12.56 -0.79 16.29
C THR A 87 -12.94 0.60 16.75
N VAL A 88 -14.03 0.69 17.51
CA VAL A 88 -14.43 1.93 18.22
C VAL A 88 -14.61 1.60 19.68
N PHE A 89 -13.97 2.39 20.53
CA PHE A 89 -14.10 2.35 21.98
C PHE A 89 -14.96 3.51 22.43
N ASP A 90 -15.94 3.22 23.29
CA ASP A 90 -16.78 4.26 23.87
C ASP A 90 -16.02 5.12 24.89
N ARG A 91 -16.68 6.15 25.42
CA ARG A 91 -16.16 7.02 26.49
C ARG A 91 -15.69 6.29 27.75
N THR A 92 -16.18 5.07 28.01
CA THR A 92 -15.74 4.23 29.15
C THR A 92 -14.50 3.41 28.80
N ARG A 93 -13.98 3.56 27.59
CA ARG A 93 -12.87 2.80 27.00
C ARG A 93 -13.21 1.33 26.81
N SER A 94 -14.48 1.01 26.63
CA SER A 94 -14.94 -0.35 26.32
C SER A 94 -15.20 -0.49 24.82
N LEU A 95 -14.88 -1.65 24.24
CA LEU A 95 -15.11 -1.88 22.82
C LEU A 95 -16.61 -1.81 22.51
N ALA A 96 -17.01 -0.85 21.68
CA ALA A 96 -18.39 -0.63 21.29
C ALA A 96 -18.71 -1.24 19.92
N LEU A 97 -17.75 -1.22 19.00
CA LEU A 97 -17.93 -1.61 17.62
C LEU A 97 -16.65 -2.23 17.06
N PHE A 98 -16.78 -3.30 16.28
CA PHE A 98 -15.70 -3.89 15.50
C PHE A 98 -16.24 -4.50 14.20
N ASN A 99 -15.44 -4.58 13.15
CA ASN A 99 -15.82 -5.23 11.89
C ASN A 99 -15.14 -6.60 11.69
N PRO A 100 -15.62 -7.44 10.74
CA PRO A 100 -15.04 -8.75 10.47
C PRO A 100 -13.56 -8.71 10.05
N ALA A 101 -13.14 -7.71 9.25
CA ALA A 101 -11.75 -7.60 8.82
C ALA A 101 -10.76 -7.51 9.99
N LEU A 102 -11.17 -6.92 11.12
CA LEU A 102 -10.34 -6.95 12.33
C LEU A 102 -10.05 -8.38 12.80
N ILE A 103 -11.05 -9.26 12.78
CA ILE A 103 -10.87 -10.67 13.18
C ILE A 103 -9.91 -11.34 12.21
N ASP A 104 -10.10 -11.14 10.92
CA ASP A 104 -9.27 -11.74 9.88
C ASP A 104 -7.79 -11.30 9.99
N MET A 105 -7.56 -10.02 10.27
CA MET A 105 -6.20 -9.46 10.41
C MET A 105 -5.52 -9.84 11.74
N THR A 106 -6.28 -9.94 12.83
CA THR A 106 -5.69 -10.06 14.18
C THR A 106 -5.80 -11.47 14.77
N GLY A 107 -6.67 -12.31 14.22
CA GLY A 107 -6.99 -13.63 14.77
C GLY A 107 -7.62 -13.60 16.16
N LEU A 108 -8.11 -12.45 16.63
CA LEU A 108 -8.84 -12.32 17.90
C LEU A 108 -10.13 -13.14 17.85
N GLN A 109 -10.45 -13.80 18.96
CA GLN A 109 -11.68 -14.61 19.03
C GLN A 109 -12.92 -13.71 19.04
N PRO A 110 -13.96 -14.01 18.24
CA PRO A 110 -15.20 -13.23 18.24
C PRO A 110 -15.82 -13.11 19.64
N GLU A 111 -15.78 -14.18 20.44
CA GLU A 111 -16.34 -14.20 21.80
C GLU A 111 -15.68 -13.17 22.71
N PHE A 112 -14.36 -12.97 22.55
CA PHE A 112 -13.63 -11.94 23.30
C PHE A 112 -14.09 -10.54 22.90
N LEU A 113 -14.27 -10.26 21.61
CA LEU A 113 -14.69 -8.95 21.11
C LEU A 113 -16.14 -8.62 21.49
N ILE A 114 -17.03 -9.61 21.43
CA ILE A 114 -18.45 -9.47 21.82
C ILE A 114 -18.58 -9.19 23.32
N ALA A 115 -17.65 -9.68 24.15
CA ALA A 115 -17.59 -9.38 25.58
C ALA A 115 -17.21 -7.92 25.90
N ARG A 116 -17.00 -7.07 24.89
CA ARG A 116 -16.69 -5.63 25.00
C ARG A 116 -15.48 -5.36 25.89
N PRO A 117 -14.30 -5.88 25.52
CA PRO A 117 -13.09 -5.72 26.33
C PRO A 117 -12.72 -4.24 26.43
N GLY A 118 -12.10 -3.88 27.55
CA GLY A 118 -11.52 -2.56 27.70
C GLY A 118 -10.35 -2.35 26.72
N LEU A 119 -10.09 -1.10 26.36
CA LEU A 119 -9.03 -0.66 25.44
C LEU A 119 -7.68 -1.35 25.71
N ILE A 120 -7.27 -1.33 26.98
CA ILE A 120 -6.01 -1.95 27.41
C ILE A 120 -6.02 -3.46 27.20
N SER A 121 -7.11 -4.14 27.61
CA SER A 121 -7.24 -5.59 27.47
C SER A 121 -7.27 -6.02 26.00
N PHE A 122 -7.87 -5.21 25.13
CA PHE A 122 -7.87 -5.45 23.69
C PHE A 122 -6.45 -5.47 23.11
N PHE A 123 -5.63 -4.46 23.42
CA PHE A 123 -4.25 -4.42 22.94
C PHE A 123 -3.33 -5.44 23.63
N ASP A 124 -3.57 -5.79 24.89
CA ASP A 124 -2.90 -6.92 25.54
C ASP A 124 -3.18 -8.22 24.76
N ALA A 125 -4.44 -8.46 24.34
CA ALA A 125 -4.79 -9.61 23.52
C ALA A 125 -4.15 -9.60 22.12
N LEU A 126 -3.95 -8.42 21.52
CA LEU A 126 -3.20 -8.27 20.25
C LEU A 126 -1.71 -8.59 20.43
N ARG A 127 -1.12 -8.17 21.56
CA ARG A 127 0.27 -8.49 21.90
C ARG A 127 0.44 -9.99 22.12
N ASP A 128 -0.45 -10.62 22.89
CA ASP A 128 -0.37 -12.05 23.19
C ASP A 128 -0.50 -12.91 21.92
N ARG A 129 -1.12 -12.36 20.87
CA ARG A 129 -1.19 -12.96 19.52
C ARG A 129 -0.06 -12.55 18.56
N GLN A 130 0.92 -11.78 19.02
CA GLN A 130 2.04 -11.27 18.22
C GLN A 130 1.61 -10.41 17.01
N VAL A 131 0.43 -9.78 17.09
CA VAL A 131 -0.08 -8.84 16.09
C VAL A 131 0.50 -7.44 16.33
N MET A 132 0.76 -7.11 17.59
CA MET A 132 1.46 -5.90 17.98
C MET A 132 2.97 -6.19 18.03
N PRO A 133 3.82 -5.38 17.38
CA PRO A 133 5.28 -5.57 17.45
C PRO A 133 5.72 -5.38 18.89
N GLU A 134 6.64 -6.21 19.36
CA GLU A 134 7.23 -6.06 20.70
C GLU A 134 7.98 -4.72 20.77
N PRO A 135 7.51 -3.73 21.56
CA PRO A 135 8.29 -2.53 21.79
C PRO A 135 9.34 -2.86 22.85
N ARG A 136 10.56 -2.34 22.70
CA ARG A 136 11.52 -2.21 23.81
C ARG A 136 10.96 -1.39 24.99
N ASN A 137 9.81 -0.71 24.81
CA ASN A 137 9.26 0.24 25.78
C ASN A 137 7.71 0.33 25.69
N TYR A 138 7.02 -0.75 26.04
CA TYR A 138 5.54 -0.85 26.05
C TYR A 138 4.84 0.26 26.87
N GLY A 139 5.52 0.83 27.88
CA GLY A 139 5.02 1.97 28.65
C GLY A 139 4.82 3.23 27.81
N THR A 140 5.74 3.54 26.88
CA THR A 140 5.68 4.75 26.05
C THR A 140 4.49 4.70 25.08
N TRP A 141 4.21 3.53 24.54
CA TRP A 141 3.06 3.30 23.67
C TRP A 141 1.72 3.48 24.42
N ARG A 142 1.60 2.96 25.65
CA ARG A 142 0.41 3.18 26.50
C ARG A 142 0.22 4.67 26.79
N THR A 143 1.30 5.38 27.08
CA THR A 143 1.27 6.83 27.30
C THR A 143 0.80 7.57 26.06
N GLN A 144 1.31 7.22 24.87
CA GLN A 144 0.89 7.84 23.61
C GLN A 144 -0.60 7.60 23.28
N ILE A 145 -1.10 6.38 23.52
CA ILE A 145 -2.53 6.10 23.36
C ILE A 145 -3.37 6.89 24.36
N ASN A 146 -2.96 6.93 25.63
CA ASN A 146 -3.67 7.72 26.64
C ASN A 146 -3.65 9.22 26.28
N GLU A 147 -2.52 9.77 25.87
CA GLU A 147 -2.40 11.17 25.45
C GLU A 147 -3.27 11.48 24.23
N MET A 148 -3.33 10.58 23.25
CA MET A 148 -4.22 10.70 22.10
C MET A 148 -5.69 10.72 22.55
N VAL A 149 -6.08 9.82 23.45
CA VAL A 149 -7.45 9.72 23.99
C VAL A 149 -7.83 10.98 24.76
N GLU A 150 -6.93 11.50 25.61
CA GLU A 150 -7.18 12.65 26.48
C GLU A 150 -7.22 13.98 25.72
N THR A 151 -6.43 14.13 24.66
CA THR A 151 -6.32 15.44 23.98
C THR A 151 -7.49 15.76 23.06
N ALA A 152 -8.19 14.76 22.50
CA ALA A 152 -9.42 14.87 21.66
C ALA A 152 -9.45 16.00 20.60
N ARG A 153 -8.30 16.62 20.30
CA ARG A 153 -8.12 17.82 19.48
C ARG A 153 -6.84 17.65 18.67
N GLY A 154 -6.88 16.74 17.71
CA GLY A 154 -5.92 16.73 16.59
C GLY A 154 -4.73 15.77 16.69
N GLY A 155 -4.61 14.95 17.73
CA GLY A 155 -3.60 13.89 17.78
C GLY A 155 -4.01 12.70 16.91
N LEU A 156 -3.44 12.57 15.72
CA LEU A 156 -3.47 11.33 14.94
C LEU A 156 -2.37 10.42 15.50
N TYR A 157 -2.73 9.33 16.17
CA TYR A 157 -1.75 8.26 16.40
C TYR A 157 -1.64 7.48 15.09
N GLN A 158 -0.41 7.27 14.61
CA GLN A 158 -0.16 6.44 13.44
C GLN A 158 1.16 5.71 13.61
N GLU A 159 1.12 4.38 13.54
CA GLU A 159 2.31 3.53 13.58
C GLU A 159 2.26 2.45 12.50
N VAL A 160 3.44 1.96 12.13
CA VAL A 160 3.61 0.83 11.22
C VAL A 160 4.11 -0.36 12.02
N TRP A 161 3.34 -1.44 12.02
CA TRP A 161 3.56 -2.67 12.76
C TRP A 161 4.02 -3.76 11.81
N SER A 162 5.24 -4.25 12.01
CA SER A 162 5.75 -5.41 11.28
C SER A 162 5.51 -6.67 12.09
N LEU A 163 4.71 -7.59 11.57
CA LEU A 163 4.35 -8.83 12.26
C LEU A 163 5.38 -9.94 11.95
N PRO A 164 5.60 -10.90 12.87
CA PRO A 164 6.46 -12.07 12.62
C PRO A 164 5.99 -12.93 11.44
N THR A 165 4.70 -12.89 11.12
CA THR A 165 4.08 -13.59 9.97
C THR A 165 4.47 -12.98 8.61
N GLY A 166 5.21 -11.86 8.59
CA GLY A 166 5.64 -11.17 7.38
C GLY A 166 4.68 -10.08 6.88
N GLN A 167 3.52 -9.95 7.51
CA GLN A 167 2.56 -8.88 7.22
C GLN A 167 3.01 -7.56 7.85
N THR A 168 2.66 -6.44 7.20
CA THR A 168 2.88 -5.10 7.73
C THR A 168 1.58 -4.33 7.83
N TYR A 169 1.22 -3.93 9.04
CA TYR A 169 0.00 -3.17 9.31
C TYR A 169 0.27 -1.71 9.59
N ARG A 170 -0.56 -0.81 9.07
CA ARG A 170 -0.65 0.57 9.51
C ARG A 170 -1.76 0.66 10.55
N VAL A 171 -1.41 1.06 11.77
CA VAL A 171 -2.38 1.25 12.85
C VAL A 171 -2.57 2.73 13.08
N THR A 172 -3.81 3.19 12.94
CA THR A 172 -4.16 4.61 13.06
C THR A 172 -5.21 4.79 14.14
N GLY A 173 -4.92 5.58 15.16
CA GLY A 173 -5.87 6.00 16.19
C GLY A 173 -6.43 7.39 15.87
N ARG A 174 -7.74 7.56 15.98
CA ARG A 174 -8.44 8.83 15.76
C ARG A 174 -9.47 9.08 16.85
N PRO A 175 -9.55 10.31 17.39
CA PRO A 175 -10.70 10.69 18.19
C PRO A 175 -11.94 10.72 17.30
N TYR A 176 -13.04 10.19 17.81
CA TYR A 176 -14.36 10.20 17.18
C TYR A 176 -15.26 11.22 17.92
N PRO A 177 -16.32 11.77 17.29
CA PRO A 177 -17.27 12.64 17.99
C PRO A 177 -17.77 12.03 19.30
N ASP A 178 -18.14 12.89 20.27
CA ASP A 178 -18.65 12.52 21.61
C ASP A 178 -17.64 11.90 22.59
N GLY A 179 -16.36 11.82 22.25
CA GLY A 179 -15.29 11.34 23.14
C GLY A 179 -14.99 9.84 23.01
N ASP A 180 -15.54 9.22 21.97
CA ASP A 180 -15.17 7.87 21.54
C ASP A 180 -13.83 7.89 20.80
N VAL A 181 -13.17 6.73 20.69
CA VAL A 181 -11.88 6.60 20.00
C VAL A 181 -11.92 5.43 19.03
N ALA A 182 -11.54 5.69 17.79
CA ALA A 182 -11.48 4.69 16.74
C ALA A 182 -10.03 4.28 16.44
N PHE A 183 -9.79 2.97 16.26
CA PHE A 183 -8.54 2.45 15.70
C PHE A 183 -8.81 1.74 14.37
N LEU A 184 -7.97 2.04 13.40
CA LEU A 184 -7.96 1.45 12.07
C LEU A 184 -6.68 0.63 11.89
N PHE A 185 -6.83 -0.58 11.38
CA PHE A 185 -5.77 -1.53 11.05
C PHE A 185 -5.81 -1.78 9.55
N GLU A 186 -4.78 -1.36 8.84
CA GLU A 186 -4.72 -1.49 7.39
C GLU A 186 -3.53 -2.38 7.01
N ASP A 187 -3.76 -3.39 6.18
CA ASP A 187 -2.67 -4.20 5.62
C ASP A 187 -1.98 -3.46 4.47
N ILE A 188 -0.75 -3.00 4.71
CA ILE A 188 0.10 -2.30 3.74
C ILE A 188 1.25 -3.18 3.26
N SER A 189 1.17 -4.50 3.45
CA SER A 189 2.21 -5.47 3.05
C SER A 189 2.54 -5.38 1.56
N ILE A 190 1.53 -5.26 0.71
CA ILE A 190 1.71 -5.17 -0.75
C ILE A 190 2.42 -3.85 -1.10
N GLU A 191 1.95 -2.72 -0.56
CA GLU A 191 2.51 -1.38 -0.78
C GLU A 191 3.99 -1.33 -0.38
N ILE A 192 4.31 -1.85 0.81
CA ILE A 192 5.69 -1.88 1.32
C ILE A 192 6.56 -2.87 0.54
N SER A 193 6.03 -4.04 0.16
CA SER A 193 6.82 -5.07 -0.55
C SER A 193 7.30 -4.63 -1.94
N ALA A 194 6.52 -3.83 -2.66
CA ALA A 194 6.91 -3.31 -3.96
C ALA A 194 8.08 -2.34 -3.84
N THR A 195 7.96 -1.32 -2.99
CA THR A 195 9.01 -0.32 -2.76
C THR A 195 10.26 -0.94 -2.14
N ARG A 196 10.10 -1.86 -1.18
CA ARG A 196 11.22 -2.55 -0.53
C ARG A 196 11.95 -3.47 -1.49
N ARG A 197 11.24 -4.25 -2.30
CA ARG A 197 11.85 -5.13 -3.32
C ARG A 197 12.60 -4.34 -4.38
N HIS A 198 12.06 -3.20 -4.83
CA HIS A 198 12.78 -2.33 -5.76
C HIS A 198 14.07 -1.77 -5.15
N ARG A 199 14.03 -1.28 -3.90
CA ARG A 199 15.23 -0.83 -3.19
C ARG A 199 16.25 -1.94 -3.01
N LEU A 200 15.82 -3.11 -2.52
CA LEU A 200 16.71 -4.27 -2.37
C LEU A 200 17.32 -4.74 -3.70
N GLN A 201 16.56 -4.69 -4.80
CA GLN A 201 17.09 -5.01 -6.13
C GLN A 201 18.08 -3.96 -6.62
N MET A 202 17.86 -2.67 -6.33
CA MET A 202 18.81 -1.60 -6.63
C MET A 202 20.09 -1.75 -5.81
N ASP A 203 19.97 -1.95 -4.50
CA ASP A 203 21.11 -2.14 -3.59
C ASP A 203 21.94 -3.38 -3.98
N LEU A 204 21.27 -4.49 -4.31
CA LEU A 204 21.95 -5.70 -4.78
C LEU A 204 22.65 -5.46 -6.12
N ARG A 205 22.00 -4.78 -7.09
CA ARG A 205 22.63 -4.44 -8.37
C ARG A 205 23.86 -3.57 -8.17
N GLN A 206 23.76 -2.55 -7.32
CA GLN A 206 24.87 -1.68 -6.97
C GLN A 206 26.00 -2.46 -6.33
N SER A 207 25.69 -3.28 -5.32
CA SER A 207 26.65 -4.12 -4.62
C SER A 207 27.37 -5.10 -5.56
N VAL A 208 26.65 -5.74 -6.48
CA VAL A 208 27.25 -6.63 -7.48
C VAL A 208 28.23 -5.85 -8.37
N ILE A 209 27.85 -4.67 -8.85
CA ILE A 209 28.69 -3.85 -9.74
C ILE A 209 29.95 -3.34 -9.01
N ASP A 210 29.83 -2.99 -7.73
CA ASP A 210 30.97 -2.52 -6.92
C ASP A 210 31.99 -3.63 -6.60
N HIS A 211 31.58 -4.90 -6.62
CA HIS A 211 32.48 -6.04 -6.43
C HIS A 211 33.07 -6.60 -7.73
N LEU A 212 32.73 -6.04 -8.90
CA LEU A 212 33.37 -6.42 -10.16
C LEU A 212 34.81 -5.89 -10.18
N GLU A 213 35.78 -6.76 -10.50
CA GLU A 213 37.19 -6.37 -10.69
C GLU A 213 37.40 -5.44 -11.89
N GLN A 214 36.48 -5.52 -12.86
CA GLN A 214 36.45 -4.62 -14.01
C GLN A 214 35.92 -3.24 -13.58
N GLY A 215 36.69 -2.20 -13.87
CA GLY A 215 36.24 -0.82 -13.70
C GLY A 215 35.15 -0.50 -14.72
N ILE A 216 34.01 0.01 -14.25
CA ILE A 216 32.87 0.41 -15.06
C ILE A 216 32.54 1.87 -14.77
N ALA A 217 32.36 2.67 -15.83
CA ALA A 217 31.83 4.01 -15.78
C ALA A 217 30.76 4.21 -16.85
N VAL A 218 29.74 5.01 -16.56
CA VAL A 218 28.68 5.37 -17.50
C VAL A 218 28.60 6.87 -17.65
N LEU A 219 28.53 7.32 -18.90
CA LEU A 219 28.34 8.70 -19.29
C LEU A 219 26.94 8.91 -19.85
N SER A 220 26.34 10.06 -19.55
CA SER A 220 25.14 10.57 -20.22
C SER A 220 25.44 11.03 -21.65
N ASP A 221 24.38 11.38 -22.38
CA ASP A 221 24.41 11.87 -23.75
C ASP A 221 25.16 13.21 -23.91
N ASP A 222 25.19 14.03 -22.86
CA ASP A 222 25.99 15.26 -22.77
C ASP A 222 27.46 15.02 -22.35
N GLY A 223 27.86 13.76 -22.12
CA GLY A 223 29.21 13.38 -21.69
C GLY A 223 29.49 13.56 -20.20
N SER A 224 28.48 13.81 -19.36
CA SER A 224 28.64 13.85 -17.90
C SER A 224 28.72 12.44 -17.30
N LEU A 225 29.55 12.24 -16.27
CA LEU A 225 29.69 10.96 -15.56
C LEU A 225 28.51 10.76 -14.61
N ILE A 226 27.64 9.80 -14.95
CA ILE A 226 26.44 9.49 -14.15
C ILE A 226 26.65 8.30 -13.20
N PHE A 227 27.68 7.50 -13.44
CA PHE A 227 27.99 6.32 -12.63
C PHE A 227 29.45 5.92 -12.77
N CYS A 228 30.10 5.52 -11.68
CA CYS A 228 31.33 4.75 -11.70
C CYS A 228 31.36 3.78 -10.52
N ASN A 229 31.90 2.57 -10.74
CA ASN A 229 32.04 1.59 -9.66
C ASN A 229 33.36 1.77 -8.90
N ALA A 230 33.47 1.12 -7.75
CA ALA A 230 34.67 1.18 -6.91
C ALA A 230 35.96 0.80 -7.66
N ALA A 231 35.92 -0.23 -8.52
CA ALA A 231 37.07 -0.64 -9.32
C ALA A 231 37.51 0.44 -10.33
N PHE A 232 36.58 1.15 -10.97
CA PHE A 232 36.90 2.24 -11.89
C PHE A 232 37.55 3.41 -11.15
N GLY A 233 36.95 3.82 -10.02
CA GLY A 233 37.49 4.86 -9.15
C GLY A 233 38.91 4.52 -8.68
N ALA A 234 39.12 3.29 -8.22
CA ALA A 234 40.43 2.80 -7.80
C ALA A 234 41.47 2.76 -8.95
N LEU A 235 41.05 2.46 -10.18
CA LEU A 235 41.93 2.43 -11.36
C LEU A 235 42.39 3.83 -11.77
N ILE A 236 41.48 4.79 -11.84
CA ILE A 236 41.79 6.14 -12.36
C ILE A 236 42.10 7.16 -11.25
N GLY A 237 41.91 6.79 -9.98
CA GLY A 237 42.24 7.62 -8.82
C GLY A 237 41.17 8.62 -8.42
N ILE A 238 39.90 8.35 -8.73
CA ILE A 238 38.76 9.18 -8.31
C ILE A 238 37.94 8.47 -7.24
N ASP A 239 37.32 9.26 -6.37
CA ASP A 239 36.39 8.76 -5.36
C ASP A 239 34.98 8.71 -5.98
N PRO A 240 34.37 7.52 -6.14
CA PRO A 240 33.04 7.38 -6.75
C PRO A 240 31.97 8.22 -6.05
N ASP A 241 32.06 8.39 -4.73
CA ASP A 241 31.02 9.08 -3.96
C ASP A 241 31.17 10.61 -3.99
N ARG A 242 32.38 11.12 -4.24
CA ARG A 242 32.68 12.56 -4.28
C ARG A 242 32.79 13.14 -5.69
N SER A 243 33.10 12.31 -6.69
CA SER A 243 33.39 12.77 -8.05
C SER A 243 32.23 12.65 -9.04
N LEU A 244 31.06 12.12 -8.65
CA LEU A 244 29.88 12.04 -9.54
C LEU A 244 29.16 13.38 -9.73
N VAL A 245 29.42 14.37 -8.86
CA VAL A 245 28.86 15.71 -8.99
C VAL A 245 29.80 16.52 -9.87
N GLU A 246 29.38 16.78 -11.12
CA GLU A 246 30.03 17.66 -12.13
C GLU A 246 31.17 17.10 -12.99
N MET A 247 31.62 15.85 -12.78
CA MET A 247 32.71 15.30 -13.60
C MET A 247 32.23 14.96 -15.02
N ARG A 248 32.93 15.48 -16.04
CA ARG A 248 32.67 15.17 -17.45
C ARG A 248 33.71 14.22 -18.02
N LEU A 249 33.45 13.69 -19.22
CA LEU A 249 34.40 12.84 -19.94
C LEU A 249 35.81 13.44 -20.01
N HIS A 250 35.95 14.74 -20.23
CA HIS A 250 37.24 15.41 -20.27
C HIS A 250 38.00 15.31 -18.93
N ASP A 251 37.29 15.41 -17.80
CA ASP A 251 37.89 15.29 -16.47
C ASP A 251 38.29 13.84 -16.17
N VAL A 252 37.47 12.87 -16.61
CA VAL A 252 37.81 11.44 -16.55
C VAL A 252 39.07 11.16 -17.37
N ILE A 253 39.20 11.75 -18.56
CA ILE A 253 40.39 11.65 -19.41
C ILE A 253 41.60 12.33 -18.76
N ALA A 254 41.41 13.47 -18.09
CA ALA A 254 42.47 14.15 -17.35
C ALA A 254 43.00 13.28 -16.20
N ALA A 255 42.11 12.73 -15.36
CA ALA A 255 42.48 11.80 -14.28
C ALA A 255 43.21 10.55 -14.83
N CYS A 256 42.75 10.05 -15.98
CA CYS A 256 43.41 8.99 -16.71
C CYS A 256 44.83 9.33 -17.15
N ARG A 257 45.07 10.55 -17.66
CA ARG A 257 46.40 11.02 -18.08
C ARG A 257 47.34 11.18 -16.88
N GLU A 258 46.85 11.70 -15.75
CA GLU A 258 47.62 11.85 -14.52
C GLU A 258 48.12 10.51 -13.97
N ARG A 259 47.32 9.45 -14.10
CA ARG A 259 47.72 8.07 -13.78
C ARG A 259 48.57 7.36 -14.84
N SER A 260 49.13 8.13 -15.77
CA SER A 260 50.10 7.64 -16.75
C SER A 260 49.52 6.61 -17.74
N PHE A 261 48.22 6.70 -18.07
CA PHE A 261 47.61 5.94 -19.18
C PHE A 261 48.03 6.44 -20.58
N GLY A 262 49.18 7.13 -20.70
CA GLY A 262 49.80 7.58 -21.94
C GLY A 262 48.94 8.48 -22.84
N THR A 263 49.35 8.60 -24.11
CA THR A 263 48.53 9.15 -25.21
C THR A 263 47.49 8.12 -25.66
N GLY A 264 46.69 7.62 -24.72
CA GLY A 264 45.59 6.72 -25.03
C GLY A 264 44.64 7.29 -26.10
N PRO A 265 43.70 6.49 -26.62
CA PRO A 265 42.81 6.85 -27.74
C PRO A 265 41.70 7.83 -27.33
N TRP A 266 42.00 8.75 -26.42
CA TRP A 266 41.07 9.68 -25.79
C TRP A 266 40.40 10.62 -26.79
N GLY A 267 41.14 11.09 -27.80
CA GLY A 267 40.58 11.97 -28.83
C GLY A 267 39.51 11.30 -29.69
N ASP A 268 39.70 10.03 -30.07
CA ASP A 268 38.68 9.27 -30.82
C ASP A 268 37.45 8.98 -29.93
N ILE A 269 37.68 8.68 -28.64
CA ILE A 269 36.59 8.45 -27.67
C ILE A 269 35.76 9.72 -27.47
N GLU A 270 36.39 10.88 -27.26
CA GLU A 270 35.71 12.18 -27.13
C GLU A 270 34.90 12.50 -28.38
N GLN A 271 35.50 12.37 -29.56
CA GLN A 271 34.82 12.68 -30.82
C GLN A 271 33.60 11.78 -31.04
N ARG A 272 33.70 10.48 -30.75
CA ARG A 272 32.61 9.52 -30.95
C ARG A 272 31.47 9.67 -29.96
N ILE A 273 31.78 10.02 -28.71
CA ILE A 273 30.76 10.32 -27.69
C ILE A 273 30.07 11.64 -28.04
N ALA A 274 30.83 12.70 -28.35
CA ALA A 274 30.29 14.02 -28.69
C ALA A 274 29.44 14.00 -29.99
N SER A 275 29.80 13.17 -30.97
CA SER A 275 29.03 13.00 -32.21
C SER A 275 27.87 12.00 -32.09
N ASN A 276 27.70 11.37 -30.92
CA ASN A 276 26.75 10.28 -30.70
C ASN A 276 26.85 9.16 -31.76
N ALA A 277 28.06 8.92 -32.28
CA ALA A 277 28.33 8.00 -33.39
C ALA A 277 28.67 6.57 -32.91
N LEU A 278 28.51 6.30 -31.61
CA LEU A 278 28.81 5.01 -31.00
C LEU A 278 27.68 4.02 -31.30
N THR A 279 27.82 3.31 -32.42
CA THR A 279 26.84 2.31 -32.89
C THR A 279 27.25 0.88 -32.55
N ALA A 280 28.52 0.64 -32.28
CA ALA A 280 29.08 -0.66 -31.91
C ALA A 280 30.16 -0.52 -30.84
N PRO A 281 30.46 -1.59 -30.06
CA PRO A 281 31.53 -1.57 -29.08
C PRO A 281 32.90 -1.33 -29.72
N ILE A 282 33.71 -0.49 -29.09
CA ILE A 282 35.07 -0.17 -29.54
C ILE A 282 36.06 -0.58 -28.45
N ARG A 283 37.19 -1.18 -28.85
CA ARG A 283 38.19 -1.74 -27.94
C ARG A 283 39.55 -1.12 -28.20
N TYR A 284 40.26 -0.85 -27.12
CA TYR A 284 41.59 -0.28 -27.11
C TYR A 284 42.47 -0.98 -26.08
N SER A 285 43.77 -1.01 -26.36
CA SER A 285 44.79 -1.45 -25.40
C SER A 285 45.63 -0.25 -25.02
N ILE A 286 45.68 0.06 -23.73
CA ILE A 286 46.46 1.16 -23.17
C ILE A 286 47.68 0.56 -22.47
N ALA A 287 48.88 0.91 -22.94
CA ALA A 287 50.13 0.52 -22.29
C ALA A 287 50.33 1.35 -21.00
N LEU A 288 50.69 0.67 -19.92
CA LEU A 288 51.03 1.26 -18.64
C LEU A 288 52.54 1.40 -18.45
N PRO A 289 53.02 2.32 -17.58
CA PRO A 289 54.45 2.48 -17.30
C PRO A 289 55.11 1.25 -16.67
N ASP A 290 54.33 0.38 -16.03
CA ASP A 290 54.78 -0.88 -15.42
C ASP A 290 54.87 -2.05 -16.41
N ASN A 291 54.81 -1.76 -17.72
CA ASN A 291 54.82 -2.72 -18.83
C ASN A 291 53.60 -3.67 -18.85
N SER A 292 52.55 -3.36 -18.10
CA SER A 292 51.25 -4.01 -18.20
C SER A 292 50.33 -3.30 -19.20
N ALA A 293 49.21 -3.93 -19.57
CA ALA A 293 48.23 -3.35 -20.49
C ALA A 293 46.84 -3.30 -19.86
N LEU A 294 46.16 -2.18 -20.04
CA LEU A 294 44.74 -2.02 -19.72
C LEU A 294 43.91 -2.19 -20.99
N ALA A 295 42.95 -3.11 -20.95
CA ALA A 295 41.93 -3.19 -21.97
C ALA A 295 40.83 -2.17 -21.64
N LEU A 296 40.67 -1.19 -22.53
CA LEU A 296 39.59 -0.20 -22.50
C LEU A 296 38.55 -0.58 -23.55
N GLN A 297 37.29 -0.67 -23.15
CA GLN A 297 36.18 -0.86 -24.08
C GLN A 297 35.11 0.20 -23.84
N VAL A 298 34.61 0.78 -24.93
CA VAL A 298 33.51 1.76 -24.92
C VAL A 298 32.30 1.13 -25.62
N LEU A 299 31.16 1.07 -24.94
CA LEU A 299 29.93 0.44 -25.42
C LEU A 299 28.77 1.43 -25.40
N PRO A 300 27.88 1.43 -26.41
CA PRO A 300 26.63 2.18 -26.32
C PRO A 300 25.60 1.46 -25.45
N LEU A 301 24.97 2.17 -24.51
CA LEU A 301 23.88 1.64 -23.67
C LEU A 301 22.47 2.02 -24.18
N GLY A 302 22.40 2.86 -25.21
CA GLY A 302 21.14 3.40 -25.76
C GLY A 302 20.80 4.78 -25.19
N ARG A 303 19.89 5.52 -25.86
CA ARG A 303 19.52 6.91 -25.53
C ARG A 303 20.72 7.88 -25.44
N GLY A 304 21.78 7.64 -26.23
CA GLY A 304 22.99 8.46 -26.24
C GLY A 304 23.97 8.20 -25.10
N GLN A 305 23.68 7.25 -24.19
CA GLN A 305 24.59 6.90 -23.09
C GLN A 305 25.72 5.98 -23.56
N ALA A 306 26.90 6.15 -22.97
CA ALA A 306 28.09 5.35 -23.24
C ALA A 306 28.65 4.74 -21.95
N MET A 307 29.05 3.48 -22.01
CA MET A 307 29.72 2.77 -20.92
C MET A 307 31.20 2.59 -21.27
N LEU A 308 32.09 3.03 -20.36
CA LEU A 308 33.50 2.73 -20.41
C LEU A 308 33.79 1.58 -19.45
N THR A 309 34.58 0.63 -19.92
CA THR A 309 35.08 -0.45 -19.08
C THR A 309 36.59 -0.53 -19.15
N LEU A 310 37.22 -0.67 -17.99
CA LEU A 310 38.66 -0.81 -17.83
C LEU A 310 38.93 -2.14 -17.14
N SER A 311 39.76 -2.99 -17.75
CA SER A 311 40.22 -4.23 -17.14
C SER A 311 41.73 -4.35 -17.29
N LYS A 312 42.41 -4.79 -16.23
CA LYS A 312 43.83 -5.12 -16.30
C LYS A 312 43.98 -6.41 -17.08
N HIS A 313 44.64 -6.35 -18.23
CA HIS A 313 45.03 -7.57 -18.91
C HIS A 313 46.30 -8.06 -18.23
N GLN A 314 46.19 -9.13 -17.43
CA GLN A 314 47.37 -9.78 -16.89
C GLN A 314 48.08 -10.45 -18.06
N SER A 315 49.22 -9.90 -18.47
CA SER A 315 50.10 -10.51 -19.47
C SER A 315 50.54 -11.87 -18.94
N ALA A 316 49.83 -12.93 -19.32
CA ALA A 316 50.32 -14.29 -19.12
C ALA A 316 51.56 -14.45 -20.00
N LEU A 317 52.72 -14.54 -19.35
CA LEU A 317 53.97 -15.00 -19.95
C LEU A 317 53.72 -16.26 -20.78
N LEU A 318 53.96 -16.16 -22.09
CA LEU A 318 54.24 -17.32 -22.94
C LEU A 318 55.38 -16.95 -23.89
N ASN A 319 56.59 -17.02 -23.33
CA ASN A 319 57.71 -17.59 -24.05
C ASN A 319 57.33 -19.02 -24.44
N ALA A 320 57.04 -19.24 -25.72
CA ALA A 320 57.14 -20.55 -26.35
C ALA A 320 57.90 -20.39 -27.68
N ALA A 321 59.19 -20.70 -27.61
CA ALA A 321 60.04 -21.34 -28.63
C ALA A 321 59.72 -21.05 -30.12
N ALA A 322 60.59 -20.48 -30.95
CA ALA A 322 62.05 -20.67 -31.04
C ALA A 322 62.48 -22.14 -30.83
N LEU A 323 61.79 -23.08 -31.49
CA LEU A 323 62.24 -24.45 -31.81
C LEU A 323 61.13 -25.15 -32.62
N GLU A 324 60.97 -24.79 -33.89
CA GLU A 324 60.58 -25.70 -35.00
C GLU A 324 61.01 -25.04 -36.33
N THR A 325 62.32 -24.83 -36.45
CA THR A 325 63.05 -24.91 -37.73
C THR A 325 64.22 -25.84 -37.45
N GLY A 326 64.01 -27.12 -37.76
CA GLY A 326 64.93 -28.23 -37.55
C GLY A 326 64.28 -29.51 -38.01
#